data_AF-A0A4U1JBK8-F1
#
_entry.id   AF-A0A4U1JBK8-F1
#
_cell.length_a   1.000
_cell.length_b   1.000
_cell.length_c   1.000
_cell.angle_alpha   90.00
_cell.angle_beta   90.00
_cell.angle_gamma   90.00
#
_symmetry.space_group_name_H-M   'P 1'
#
loop_
_entity.id
_entity.type
_entity.pdbx_description
1 polymer ?
#
loop_
_entity_poly.entity_id
_entity_poly.type
_entity_poly.pdbx_seq_one_letter_code
_entity_poly.pdbx_strand_id
1 'polypeptide(L)'
;MDTRALRSARGIVASLVLLGAWGAASAIGGCSTKDDALPPRPPRPVADAGGEDGLDGGGGGPPAPDAGGYCGNDVHQAIVDAPNLYFVLDASGSMNASVPGGTRYGAVRAAVVGLVRKLGPLVKVGAALLPAQGSNQDQCAAGKQVFPVTQGDPITGEDGPTTTGIRLTTATNPVGGTPISPTLEALTPTLLALEGKTYVILATDGGPNCNESASCEIGDCQPNFEGDEACLSMGTNCCAPGQLWGPTFCVDEPATVAAIEALRAGGIEVFVVGIPGSEAYAGVLDAMAIAGGSTKDKAPFYYPVSELGSLGDVLAEIAAVAVTCEFEIVDPPDEEGMTNVYLDDEVLPYNDPDGWIWKPPSSVRLLGKACERLQGGQVKQVQIVSGCPTEVPK
;
A
#
# COMPACT_ATOMS: atom_id res chain seq x y z
N MET A 1 39.76 -18.56 35.65
CA MET A 1 41.00 -17.97 36.19
C MET A 1 41.48 -17.00 35.12
N ASP A 2 41.51 -15.67 35.24
CA ASP A 2 41.40 -14.73 36.36
C ASP A 2 41.16 -13.34 35.71
N THR A 3 40.04 -12.67 35.99
CA THR A 3 39.85 -11.52 36.93
C THR A 3 40.24 -10.11 36.43
N ARG A 4 39.20 -9.24 36.49
CA ARG A 4 39.16 -7.86 37.07
C ARG A 4 39.90 -6.74 36.32
N ALA A 5 39.21 -5.71 35.79
CA ALA A 5 38.40 -4.64 36.43
C ALA A 5 39.20 -3.37 36.76
N LEU A 6 38.60 -2.20 36.48
CA LEU A 6 38.59 -0.90 37.20
C LEU A 6 38.48 0.25 36.17
N ARG A 7 37.36 0.97 36.05
CA ARG A 7 36.72 2.00 36.93
C ARG A 7 37.11 3.45 36.57
N SER A 8 36.05 4.25 36.40
CA SER A 8 35.83 5.59 36.98
C SER A 8 36.40 6.84 36.30
N ALA A 9 35.51 7.76 35.90
CA ALA A 9 35.43 9.10 36.52
C ALA A 9 34.07 9.79 36.26
N ARG A 10 33.54 10.41 37.32
CA ARG A 10 32.30 11.20 37.42
C ARG A 10 32.58 12.69 37.21
N GLY A 11 31.60 13.40 36.63
CA GLY A 11 31.04 14.65 37.17
C GLY A 11 31.63 16.00 36.74
N ILE A 12 30.78 16.95 36.32
CA ILE A 12 30.26 18.09 37.12
C ILE A 12 29.48 19.09 36.23
N VAL A 13 28.42 19.63 36.84
CA VAL A 13 27.42 20.62 36.44
C VAL A 13 27.98 22.03 36.18
N ALA A 14 27.38 22.80 35.26
CA ALA A 14 27.26 24.26 35.40
C ALA A 14 26.10 24.83 34.55
N SER A 15 25.08 25.37 35.24
CA SER A 15 24.03 26.24 34.70
C SER A 15 24.54 27.68 34.60
N LEU A 16 24.07 28.46 33.62
CA LEU A 16 24.22 29.93 33.63
C LEU A 16 22.97 30.61 33.07
N VAL A 17 22.31 31.35 33.96
CA VAL A 17 21.27 32.36 33.73
C VAL A 17 21.96 33.72 33.77
N LEU A 18 21.61 34.66 32.88
CA LEU A 18 21.87 36.09 33.09
C LEU A 18 20.77 36.96 32.47
N LEU A 19 20.26 37.86 33.31
CA LEU A 19 19.24 38.89 33.09
C LEU A 19 19.83 40.20 32.53
N GLY A 20 19.06 40.88 31.65
CA GLY A 20 18.53 42.24 31.84
C GLY A 20 19.42 43.49 31.66
N ALA A 21 18.93 44.46 30.84
CA ALA A 21 18.85 45.92 31.07
C ALA A 21 18.34 46.61 29.78
N TRP A 22 17.13 47.20 29.70
CA TRP A 22 16.69 48.55 30.09
C TRP A 22 17.35 49.74 29.37
N GLY A 23 16.52 50.50 28.63
CA GLY A 23 16.77 51.86 28.14
C GLY A 23 15.44 52.53 27.77
N ALA A 24 15.16 53.68 28.37
CA ALA A 24 13.88 54.41 28.35
C ALA A 24 14.00 55.85 27.79
N ALA A 25 12.83 56.46 27.56
CA ALA A 25 12.51 57.90 27.39
C ALA A 25 12.69 58.49 25.96
N SER A 26 11.84 59.37 25.40
CA SER A 26 10.84 60.36 25.87
C SER A 26 9.82 60.65 24.73
N ALA A 27 8.50 60.74 24.94
CA ALA A 27 7.64 61.88 25.31
C ALA A 27 7.43 63.01 24.26
N ILE A 28 6.14 63.33 24.03
CA ILE A 28 5.40 64.59 23.67
C ILE A 28 4.12 64.10 22.96
N GLY A 29 2.86 64.45 23.24
CA GLY A 29 2.21 65.48 24.06
C GLY A 29 0.93 65.91 23.29
N GLY A 30 -0.23 66.03 23.96
CA GLY A 30 -1.38 66.77 23.40
C GLY A 30 -2.78 66.20 23.68
N CYS A 31 -3.52 66.87 24.58
CA CYS A 31 -4.89 66.60 25.03
C CYS A 31 -5.99 66.98 24.01
N SER A 32 -7.20 66.40 24.11
CA SER A 32 -8.46 67.14 24.26
C SER A 32 -9.68 66.22 24.46
N THR A 33 -10.75 66.78 25.01
CA THR A 33 -11.84 66.22 25.85
C THR A 33 -13.18 65.90 25.14
N LYS A 34 -14.01 65.11 25.86
CA LYS A 34 -15.48 65.19 26.08
C LYS A 34 -16.46 64.24 25.34
N ASP A 35 -17.04 63.35 26.15
CA ASP A 35 -18.45 63.00 26.40
C ASP A 35 -19.46 62.62 25.29
N ASP A 36 -20.07 61.45 25.54
CA ASP A 36 -21.46 61.00 25.35
C ASP A 36 -22.17 61.10 23.99
N ALA A 37 -22.51 59.93 23.41
CA ALA A 37 -23.88 59.55 23.02
C ALA A 37 -23.93 58.22 22.22
N LEU A 38 -24.74 57.25 22.68
CA LEU A 38 -25.38 56.22 21.82
C LEU A 38 -26.33 56.94 20.83
N PRO A 39 -26.58 56.46 19.57
CA PRO A 39 -27.56 55.37 19.29
C PRO A 39 -27.34 54.74 17.86
N PRO A 40 -28.31 54.16 17.09
CA PRO A 40 -29.67 53.65 17.34
C PRO A 40 -29.96 52.22 16.76
N ARG A 41 -31.14 51.67 17.07
CA ARG A 41 -31.92 50.67 16.30
C ARG A 41 -33.26 51.34 15.91
N PRO A 42 -34.18 50.80 15.06
CA PRO A 42 -34.15 49.80 13.96
C PRO A 42 -34.89 50.36 12.68
N PRO A 43 -35.31 49.59 11.63
CA PRO A 43 -36.55 48.76 11.64
C PRO A 43 -36.52 47.45 10.77
N ARG A 44 -37.51 46.55 10.96
CA ARG A 44 -37.90 45.41 10.06
C ARG A 44 -38.95 45.94 9.02
N PRO A 45 -39.31 45.33 7.84
CA PRO A 45 -39.72 43.91 7.65
C PRO A 45 -39.65 43.29 6.20
N VAL A 46 -40.23 42.07 6.07
CA VAL A 46 -40.84 41.34 4.93
C VAL A 46 -39.98 40.43 4.01
N ALA A 47 -40.55 39.25 3.74
CA ALA A 47 -40.11 38.17 2.85
C ALA A 47 -40.51 38.42 1.38
N ASP A 48 -39.72 37.91 0.43
CA ASP A 48 -40.22 37.41 -0.86
C ASP A 48 -39.24 36.40 -1.52
N ALA A 49 -39.79 35.62 -2.44
CA ALA A 49 -39.41 34.29 -2.92
C ALA A 49 -38.41 34.22 -4.11
N GLY A 50 -37.97 32.99 -4.41
CA GLY A 50 -37.32 32.54 -5.66
C GLY A 50 -35.83 32.26 -5.50
N GLY A 51 -35.27 31.07 -5.75
CA GLY A 51 -35.66 30.03 -6.69
C GLY A 51 -34.52 29.85 -7.72
N GLU A 52 -33.79 28.75 -7.57
CA GLU A 52 -33.09 27.96 -8.60
C GLU A 52 -31.63 28.28 -9.02
N ASP A 53 -30.89 27.17 -9.04
CA ASP A 53 -29.66 26.80 -9.74
C ASP A 53 -28.32 27.43 -9.29
N GLY A 54 -27.34 26.67 -8.81
CA GLY A 54 -27.12 25.23 -8.93
C GLY A 54 -25.67 25.00 -9.32
N LEU A 55 -24.79 24.92 -8.33
CA LEU A 55 -23.41 24.41 -8.47
C LEU A 55 -22.98 23.88 -7.10
N ASP A 56 -23.56 22.75 -6.70
CA ASP A 56 -23.01 21.99 -5.59
C ASP A 56 -21.92 21.06 -6.15
N GLY A 57 -20.68 21.36 -5.79
CA GLY A 57 -19.54 20.51 -6.08
C GLY A 57 -19.64 19.28 -5.20
N GLY A 58 -19.98 18.14 -5.80
CA GLY A 58 -20.01 16.84 -5.16
C GLY A 58 -18.67 16.51 -4.50
N GLY A 59 -18.55 16.88 -3.23
CA GLY A 59 -17.45 16.52 -2.37
C GLY A 59 -17.56 15.04 -2.02
N GLY A 60 -16.50 14.28 -2.28
CA GLY A 60 -16.31 12.93 -1.76
C GLY A 60 -16.03 12.95 -0.25
N GLY A 61 -16.96 13.50 0.53
CA GLY A 61 -17.04 13.35 1.98
C GLY A 61 -18.23 12.46 2.35
N PRO A 62 -18.32 11.97 3.59
CA PRO A 62 -19.52 11.30 4.07
C PRO A 62 -20.73 12.22 3.84
N PRO A 63 -21.89 11.70 3.39
CA PRO A 63 -23.05 12.52 3.11
C PRO A 63 -23.49 13.28 4.36
N ALA A 64 -24.10 14.43 4.14
CA ALA A 64 -24.67 15.24 5.21
C ALA A 64 -25.74 14.41 5.97
N PRO A 65 -25.95 14.67 7.27
CA PRO A 65 -26.86 13.88 8.11
C PRO A 65 -28.35 13.89 7.67
N ASP A 66 -28.67 14.62 6.61
CA ASP A 66 -29.98 14.75 5.97
C ASP A 66 -30.06 14.12 4.56
N ALA A 67 -29.01 13.41 4.12
CA ALA A 67 -29.05 12.66 2.87
C ALA A 67 -30.09 11.54 2.96
N GLY A 68 -31.22 11.72 2.27
CA GLY A 68 -32.34 10.78 2.31
C GLY A 68 -31.93 9.36 1.93
N GLY A 69 -32.14 8.41 2.84
CA GLY A 69 -31.83 6.99 2.65
C GLY A 69 -31.38 6.29 3.93
N TYR A 70 -30.77 7.03 4.85
CA TYR A 70 -30.28 6.53 6.13
C TYR A 70 -31.31 6.72 7.25
N CYS A 71 -31.38 5.79 8.19
CA CYS A 71 -32.14 6.00 9.41
C CYS A 71 -31.20 6.58 10.48
N GLY A 72 -31.58 7.70 11.08
CA GLY A 72 -30.77 8.40 12.08
C GLY A 72 -30.17 9.71 11.57
N ASN A 73 -29.85 10.60 12.51
CA ASN A 73 -29.26 11.91 12.23
C ASN A 73 -27.76 11.96 12.60
N ASP A 74 -27.20 10.85 13.11
CA ASP A 74 -25.83 10.80 13.60
C ASP A 74 -25.02 9.82 12.74
N VAL A 75 -24.23 10.37 11.81
CA VAL A 75 -23.32 9.59 10.96
C VAL A 75 -21.96 9.49 11.66
N HIS A 76 -21.55 8.26 11.98
CA HIS A 76 -20.24 7.99 12.57
C HIS A 76 -19.20 7.77 11.47
N GLN A 77 -18.05 8.41 11.61
CA GLN A 77 -16.92 8.14 10.73
C GLN A 77 -16.30 6.78 11.11
N ALA A 78 -16.38 5.84 10.17
CA ALA A 78 -15.59 4.61 10.24
C ALA A 78 -14.13 4.96 9.96
N ILE A 79 -13.22 4.63 10.89
CA ILE A 79 -11.79 4.70 10.61
C ILE A 79 -11.47 3.52 9.70
N VAL A 80 -11.17 3.82 8.43
CA VAL A 80 -10.54 2.86 7.52
C VAL A 80 -9.05 3.00 7.73
N ASP A 81 -8.44 2.11 8.53
CA ASP A 81 -6.98 1.99 8.58
C ASP A 81 -6.51 1.31 7.29
N ALA A 82 -6.42 2.11 6.22
CA ALA A 82 -6.06 1.65 4.90
C ALA A 82 -4.63 1.11 4.91
N PRO A 83 -4.42 -0.20 4.69
CA PRO A 83 -3.08 -0.78 4.65
C PRO A 83 -2.29 -0.25 3.44
N ASN A 84 -0.97 -0.30 3.55
CA ASN A 84 -0.08 -0.01 2.44
C ASN A 84 0.09 -1.26 1.58
N LEU A 85 -0.30 -1.19 0.30
CA LEU A 85 0.07 -2.14 -0.73
C LEU A 85 1.26 -1.58 -1.53
N TYR A 86 2.43 -2.18 -1.36
CA TYR A 86 3.64 -1.74 -2.03
C TYR A 86 4.04 -2.73 -3.13
N PHE A 87 3.88 -2.33 -4.38
CA PHE A 87 4.21 -3.17 -5.53
C PHE A 87 5.70 -3.09 -5.86
N VAL A 88 6.37 -4.24 -5.93
CA VAL A 88 7.72 -4.37 -6.46
C VAL A 88 7.61 -5.14 -7.77
N LEU A 89 7.74 -4.41 -8.88
CA LEU A 89 7.48 -4.96 -10.21
C LEU A 89 8.80 -5.26 -10.92
N ASP A 90 8.94 -6.51 -11.33
CA ASP A 90 10.01 -6.93 -12.23
C ASP A 90 9.75 -6.39 -13.65
N ALA A 91 10.70 -5.60 -14.13
CA ALA A 91 10.79 -5.05 -15.47
C ALA A 91 12.11 -5.50 -16.14
N SER A 92 12.59 -6.68 -15.81
CA SER A 92 13.70 -7.36 -16.49
C SER A 92 13.38 -7.66 -17.97
N GLY A 93 14.41 -8.02 -18.73
CA GLY A 93 14.27 -8.30 -20.16
C GLY A 93 13.31 -9.46 -20.47
N SER A 94 13.22 -10.47 -19.61
CA SER A 94 12.28 -11.61 -19.77
C SER A 94 10.83 -11.14 -19.75
N MET A 95 10.51 -10.11 -18.96
CA MET A 95 9.18 -9.52 -18.88
C MET A 95 8.74 -8.79 -20.17
N ASN A 96 9.65 -8.60 -21.13
CA ASN A 96 9.34 -8.08 -22.46
C ASN A 96 8.80 -9.16 -23.42
N ALA A 97 8.75 -10.44 -22.99
CA ALA A 97 8.20 -11.52 -23.79
C ALA A 97 6.77 -11.21 -24.25
N SER A 98 6.50 -11.50 -25.53
CA SER A 98 5.22 -11.24 -26.17
C SER A 98 4.13 -12.18 -25.67
N VAL A 99 2.95 -11.62 -25.42
CA VAL A 99 1.75 -12.33 -24.97
C VAL A 99 0.53 -11.74 -25.69
N PRO A 100 -0.63 -12.43 -25.72
CA PRO A 100 -1.83 -11.85 -26.31
C PRO A 100 -2.14 -10.47 -25.71
N GLY A 101 -2.17 -9.44 -26.55
CA GLY A 101 -2.47 -8.06 -26.13
C GLY A 101 -1.27 -7.21 -25.67
N GLY A 102 -0.03 -7.71 -25.68
CA GLY A 102 1.15 -6.91 -25.36
C GLY A 102 2.35 -7.73 -24.89
N THR A 103 2.93 -7.32 -23.76
CA THR A 103 4.05 -8.00 -23.08
C THR A 103 3.61 -8.50 -21.71
N ARG A 104 4.37 -9.44 -21.13
CA ARG A 104 4.14 -9.90 -19.74
C ARG A 104 4.09 -8.72 -18.76
N TYR A 105 5.07 -7.82 -18.84
CA TYR A 105 5.08 -6.60 -18.04
C TYR A 105 3.85 -5.71 -18.26
N GLY A 106 3.43 -5.55 -19.53
CA GLY A 106 2.24 -4.77 -19.87
C GLY A 106 0.98 -5.31 -19.21
N ALA A 107 0.81 -6.65 -19.19
CA ALA A 107 -0.28 -7.30 -18.49
C ALA A 107 -0.19 -7.11 -16.97
N VAL A 108 1.01 -7.23 -16.39
CA VAL A 108 1.24 -6.98 -14.95
C VAL A 108 0.84 -5.59 -14.55
N ARG A 109 1.37 -4.59 -15.26
CA ARG A 109 1.05 -3.18 -15.03
C ARG A 109 -0.45 -2.92 -15.19
N ALA A 110 -1.10 -3.50 -16.20
CA ALA A 110 -2.54 -3.31 -16.41
C ALA A 110 -3.37 -3.86 -15.25
N ALA A 111 -3.02 -5.05 -14.74
CA ALA A 111 -3.72 -5.65 -13.60
C ALA A 111 -3.48 -4.88 -12.30
N VAL A 112 -2.26 -4.40 -12.05
CA VAL A 112 -1.96 -3.53 -10.90
C VAL A 112 -2.79 -2.25 -10.95
N VAL A 113 -2.82 -1.54 -12.09
CA VAL A 113 -3.65 -0.33 -12.25
C VAL A 113 -5.14 -0.66 -12.08
N GLY A 114 -5.60 -1.81 -12.58
CA GLY A 114 -6.97 -2.30 -12.39
C GLY A 114 -7.31 -2.54 -10.92
N LEU A 115 -6.41 -3.16 -10.17
CA LEU A 115 -6.57 -3.40 -8.73
C LEU A 115 -6.62 -2.08 -7.95
N VAL A 116 -5.69 -1.16 -8.22
CA VAL A 116 -5.64 0.16 -7.55
C VAL A 116 -6.96 0.92 -7.76
N ARG A 117 -7.48 0.92 -8.99
CA ARG A 117 -8.79 1.52 -9.29
C ARG A 117 -9.93 0.85 -8.51
N LYS A 118 -9.89 -0.47 -8.39
CA LYS A 118 -10.95 -1.27 -7.75
C LYS A 118 -10.97 -1.08 -6.23
N LEU A 119 -9.80 -1.05 -5.59
CA LEU A 119 -9.69 -0.88 -4.14
C LEU A 119 -9.91 0.57 -3.71
N GLY A 120 -9.54 1.53 -4.58
CA GLY A 120 -9.77 2.95 -4.33
C GLY A 120 -9.31 3.38 -2.93
N PRO A 121 -10.17 3.97 -2.09
CA PRO A 121 -9.77 4.50 -0.79
C PRO A 121 -9.48 3.42 0.27
N LEU A 122 -9.75 2.14 -0.01
CA LEU A 122 -9.52 1.05 0.95
C LEU A 122 -8.04 0.76 1.20
N VAL A 123 -7.14 1.31 0.38
CA VAL A 123 -5.69 1.05 0.46
C VAL A 123 -4.87 2.31 0.20
N LYS A 124 -3.65 2.32 0.71
CA LYS A 124 -2.58 3.22 0.27
C LYS A 124 -1.68 2.43 -0.68
N VAL A 125 -1.18 3.06 -1.74
CA VAL A 125 -0.46 2.36 -2.80
C VAL A 125 0.89 3.00 -3.07
N GLY A 126 1.95 2.18 -3.08
CA GLY A 126 3.29 2.55 -3.53
C GLY A 126 3.80 1.59 -4.61
N ALA A 127 4.83 1.99 -5.35
CA ALA A 127 5.45 1.13 -6.35
C ALA A 127 6.96 1.38 -6.51
N ALA A 128 7.70 0.29 -6.72
CA ALA A 128 9.08 0.26 -7.18
C ALA A 128 9.22 -0.61 -8.43
N LEU A 129 10.22 -0.30 -9.25
CA LEU A 129 10.60 -1.10 -10.41
C LEU A 129 12.02 -1.62 -10.23
N LEU A 130 12.24 -2.88 -10.61
CA LEU A 130 13.56 -3.48 -10.77
C LEU A 130 13.72 -4.04 -12.19
N PRO A 131 14.91 -3.99 -12.80
CA PRO A 131 16.06 -3.19 -12.38
C PRO A 131 15.75 -1.70 -12.51
N ALA A 132 16.61 -0.82 -11.99
CA ALA A 132 16.40 0.62 -12.15
C ALA A 132 16.44 1.04 -13.64
N GLN A 133 15.45 1.84 -14.05
CA GLN A 133 15.23 2.26 -15.44
C GLN A 133 15.78 3.68 -15.72
N GLY A 134 16.30 3.93 -16.93
CA GLY A 134 16.92 5.21 -17.36
C GLY A 134 17.95 5.09 -18.51
N SER A 135 18.41 6.22 -19.05
CA SER A 135 19.20 6.29 -20.30
C SER A 135 20.66 5.81 -20.25
N ASN A 136 21.23 5.59 -19.07
CA ASN A 136 22.62 5.15 -18.86
C ASN A 136 22.72 3.94 -17.90
N GLN A 137 21.68 3.10 -17.80
CA GLN A 137 21.56 2.16 -16.69
C GLN A 137 22.40 0.89 -16.88
N ASP A 138 23.11 0.56 -15.81
CA ASP A 138 23.52 -0.79 -15.47
C ASP A 138 22.26 -1.68 -15.43
N GLN A 139 22.27 -2.73 -16.26
CA GLN A 139 21.17 -3.67 -16.42
C GLN A 139 20.91 -4.52 -15.17
N CYS A 140 21.80 -4.43 -14.19
CA CYS A 140 21.72 -5.09 -12.89
C CYS A 140 21.63 -4.11 -11.72
N ALA A 141 21.40 -2.83 -11.98
CA ALA A 141 21.22 -1.84 -10.93
C ALA A 141 20.01 -2.18 -10.05
N ALA A 142 20.20 -2.10 -8.73
CA ALA A 142 19.13 -2.20 -7.75
C ALA A 142 17.95 -1.31 -8.15
N GLY A 143 16.75 -1.86 -8.06
CA GLY A 143 15.51 -1.16 -8.33
C GLY A 143 15.30 0.02 -7.39
N LYS A 144 14.34 0.88 -7.76
CA LYS A 144 14.02 2.10 -7.01
C LYS A 144 12.53 2.33 -6.94
N GLN A 145 12.11 3.02 -5.88
CA GLN A 145 10.75 3.55 -5.81
C GLN A 145 10.48 4.47 -7.01
N VAL A 146 9.38 4.21 -7.70
CA VAL A 146 8.88 5.05 -8.80
C VAL A 146 7.62 5.81 -8.40
N PHE A 147 6.90 5.33 -7.38
CA PHE A 147 5.73 5.99 -6.83
C PHE A 147 5.71 5.87 -5.30
N PRO A 148 5.65 6.99 -4.55
CA PRO A 148 5.57 6.95 -3.10
C PRO A 148 4.21 6.41 -2.64
N VAL A 149 4.18 5.80 -1.46
CA VAL A 149 2.93 5.35 -0.85
C VAL A 149 1.98 6.52 -0.68
N THR A 150 0.85 6.44 -1.40
CA THR A 150 -0.15 7.51 -1.47
C THR A 150 -1.54 6.91 -1.24
N GLN A 151 -2.43 7.63 -0.56
CA GLN A 151 -3.82 7.22 -0.37
C GLN A 151 -4.50 6.93 -1.71
N GLY A 152 -5.21 5.81 -1.83
CA GLY A 152 -5.92 5.44 -3.03
C GLY A 152 -7.10 6.37 -3.33
N ASP A 153 -7.49 6.45 -4.60
CA ASP A 153 -8.47 7.42 -5.08
C ASP A 153 -9.91 7.06 -4.67
N PRO A 154 -10.80 8.04 -4.47
CA PRO A 154 -12.23 7.78 -4.37
C PRO A 154 -12.79 7.07 -5.61
N ILE A 155 -13.76 6.17 -5.44
CA ILE A 155 -14.34 5.39 -6.55
C ILE A 155 -15.44 6.23 -7.24
N THR A 156 -15.01 7.07 -8.20
CA THR A 156 -15.90 7.97 -8.96
C THR A 156 -16.20 7.49 -10.40
N GLY A 157 -15.54 6.41 -10.84
CA GLY A 157 -15.59 5.90 -12.21
C GLY A 157 -14.48 6.45 -13.11
N GLU A 158 -13.74 7.47 -12.67
CA GLU A 158 -12.59 8.05 -13.37
C GLU A 158 -11.30 7.84 -12.57
N ASP A 159 -10.15 7.80 -13.25
CA ASP A 159 -8.85 7.63 -12.58
C ASP A 159 -8.44 8.92 -11.86
N GLY A 160 -8.31 8.86 -10.53
CA GLY A 160 -7.78 9.95 -9.73
C GLY A 160 -6.25 10.09 -9.81
N PRO A 161 -5.65 10.99 -9.00
CA PRO A 161 -4.22 11.24 -8.99
C PRO A 161 -3.37 10.01 -8.65
N THR A 162 -3.82 9.14 -7.74
CA THR A 162 -3.03 7.96 -7.32
C THR A 162 -3.00 6.89 -8.40
N THR A 163 -4.16 6.54 -8.98
CA THR A 163 -4.28 5.59 -10.09
C THR A 163 -3.55 6.11 -11.32
N THR A 164 -3.67 7.40 -11.62
CA THR A 164 -2.91 8.05 -12.70
C THR A 164 -1.41 8.05 -12.43
N GLY A 165 -1.00 8.33 -11.20
CA GLY A 165 0.39 8.30 -10.75
C GLY A 165 1.02 6.92 -10.94
N ILE A 166 0.39 5.86 -10.42
CA ILE A 166 0.82 4.47 -10.61
C ILE A 166 0.90 4.14 -12.10
N ARG A 167 -0.15 4.45 -12.88
CA ARG A 167 -0.18 4.20 -14.32
C ARG A 167 1.02 4.85 -15.00
N LEU A 168 1.30 6.13 -14.75
CA LEU A 168 2.37 6.86 -15.45
C LEU A 168 3.77 6.45 -15.00
N THR A 169 3.99 6.30 -13.69
CA THR A 169 5.32 6.04 -13.12
C THR A 169 5.82 4.62 -13.31
N THR A 170 4.90 3.65 -13.45
CA THR A 170 5.25 2.26 -13.78
C THR A 170 5.42 2.02 -15.28
N ALA A 171 5.20 3.03 -16.13
CA ALA A 171 5.40 2.88 -17.57
C ALA A 171 6.90 2.84 -17.92
N THR A 172 7.41 1.66 -18.25
CA THR A 172 8.79 1.46 -18.71
C THR A 172 8.85 0.38 -19.80
N ASN A 173 9.96 0.34 -20.52
CA ASN A 173 10.29 -0.77 -21.40
C ASN A 173 11.14 -1.76 -20.61
N PRO A 174 10.69 -3.03 -20.43
CA PRO A 174 11.43 -4.00 -19.65
C PRO A 174 12.78 -4.35 -20.29
N VAL A 175 13.84 -4.34 -19.49
CA VAL A 175 15.22 -4.61 -19.91
C VAL A 175 16.09 -4.93 -18.70
N GLY A 176 17.13 -5.74 -18.92
CA GLY A 176 18.13 -6.10 -17.92
C GLY A 176 17.81 -7.36 -17.14
N GLY A 177 18.51 -7.56 -16.02
CA GLY A 177 18.31 -8.70 -15.12
C GLY A 177 17.29 -8.41 -14.02
N THR A 178 17.30 -9.26 -13.00
CA THR A 178 16.29 -9.36 -11.95
C THR A 178 16.94 -9.18 -10.56
N PRO A 179 17.44 -7.97 -10.22
CA PRO A 179 18.21 -7.71 -9.00
C PRO A 179 17.29 -7.59 -7.76
N ILE A 180 16.59 -8.66 -7.38
CA ILE A 180 15.58 -8.63 -6.29
C ILE A 180 16.24 -8.33 -4.93
N SER A 181 17.25 -9.09 -4.51
CA SER A 181 17.93 -8.87 -3.22
C SER A 181 18.38 -7.42 -3.02
N PRO A 182 19.23 -6.84 -3.89
CA PRO A 182 19.69 -5.47 -3.68
C PRO A 182 18.56 -4.43 -3.81
N THR A 183 17.48 -4.73 -4.55
CA THR A 183 16.29 -3.87 -4.59
C THR A 183 15.58 -3.85 -3.24
N LEU A 184 15.30 -5.02 -2.65
CA LEU A 184 14.60 -5.10 -1.37
C LEU A 184 15.45 -4.53 -0.23
N GLU A 185 16.76 -4.76 -0.25
CA GLU A 185 17.70 -4.12 0.69
C GLU A 185 17.65 -2.59 0.60
N ALA A 186 17.66 -2.04 -0.62
CA ALA A 186 17.61 -0.60 -0.84
C ALA A 186 16.26 0.02 -0.41
N LEU A 187 15.16 -0.72 -0.57
CA LEU A 187 13.81 -0.28 -0.20
C LEU A 187 13.51 -0.45 1.29
N THR A 188 14.20 -1.36 1.99
CA THR A 188 13.94 -1.71 3.39
C THR A 188 13.82 -0.50 4.32
N PRO A 189 14.75 0.49 4.30
CA PRO A 189 14.62 1.67 5.17
C PRO A 189 13.37 2.50 4.90
N THR A 190 12.96 2.62 3.62
CA THR A 190 11.75 3.33 3.23
C THR A 190 10.50 2.57 3.66
N LEU A 191 10.47 1.27 3.44
CA LEU A 191 9.32 0.41 3.76
C LEU A 191 9.07 0.33 5.27
N LEU A 192 10.12 0.18 6.07
CA LEU A 192 10.03 0.12 7.54
C LEU A 192 9.66 1.46 8.19
N ALA A 193 9.82 2.58 7.47
CA ALA A 193 9.43 3.90 7.92
C ALA A 193 7.94 4.23 7.66
N LEU A 194 7.22 3.37 6.92
CA LEU A 194 5.80 3.56 6.64
C LEU A 194 4.96 3.31 7.90
N GLU A 195 3.98 4.18 8.12
CA GLU A 195 2.96 3.98 9.15
C GLU A 195 1.85 3.06 8.65
N GLY A 196 1.27 2.28 9.56
CA GLY A 196 0.21 1.32 9.26
C GLY A 196 0.71 -0.03 8.76
N LYS A 197 -0.20 -0.99 8.66
CA LYS A 197 0.13 -2.34 8.17
C LYS A 197 0.58 -2.26 6.70
N THR A 198 1.74 -2.84 6.41
CA THR A 198 2.35 -2.80 5.07
C THR A 198 2.52 -4.21 4.51
N TYR A 199 2.15 -4.37 3.24
CA TYR A 199 2.33 -5.58 2.45
C TYR A 199 3.13 -5.25 1.21
N VAL A 200 4.14 -6.07 0.91
CA VAL A 200 4.91 -5.98 -0.33
C VAL A 200 4.40 -7.06 -1.29
N ILE A 201 4.12 -6.67 -2.54
CA ILE A 201 3.70 -7.59 -3.60
C ILE A 201 4.80 -7.60 -4.65
N LEU A 202 5.58 -8.68 -4.68
CA LEU A 202 6.67 -8.90 -5.63
C LEU A 202 6.16 -9.71 -6.82
N ALA A 203 6.16 -9.12 -8.01
CA ALA A 203 5.73 -9.78 -9.24
C ALA A 203 6.91 -9.98 -10.20
N THR A 204 7.24 -11.23 -10.54
CA THR A 204 8.38 -11.60 -11.40
C THR A 204 8.06 -12.82 -12.28
N ASP A 205 8.66 -12.89 -13.48
CA ASP A 205 8.60 -14.06 -14.37
C ASP A 205 9.87 -14.92 -14.35
N GLY A 206 10.83 -14.62 -13.48
CA GLY A 206 12.14 -15.27 -13.49
C GLY A 206 12.76 -15.40 -12.10
N GLY A 207 13.94 -15.99 -12.05
CA GLY A 207 14.72 -16.11 -10.83
C GLY A 207 15.55 -14.85 -10.55
N PRO A 208 15.80 -14.53 -9.27
CA PRO A 208 16.72 -13.47 -8.90
C PRO A 208 18.10 -13.76 -9.49
N ASN A 209 18.74 -12.72 -10.04
CA ASN A 209 20.11 -12.75 -10.55
C ASN A 209 20.76 -11.39 -10.25
N CYS A 210 21.80 -11.00 -11.00
CA CYS A 210 22.51 -9.74 -10.81
C CYS A 210 23.33 -9.65 -9.52
N ASN A 211 23.87 -10.78 -9.06
CA ASN A 211 24.80 -10.82 -7.94
C ASN A 211 26.22 -11.19 -8.40
N GLU A 212 27.09 -10.19 -8.47
CA GLU A 212 28.50 -10.35 -8.86
C GLU A 212 29.34 -11.16 -7.85
N SER A 213 28.82 -11.38 -6.65
CA SER A 213 29.44 -12.22 -5.62
C SER A 213 28.89 -13.64 -5.59
N ALA A 214 27.93 -13.97 -6.46
CA ALA A 214 27.34 -15.30 -6.52
C ALA A 214 28.33 -16.33 -7.06
N SER A 215 28.05 -17.59 -6.73
CA SER A 215 28.68 -18.75 -7.35
C SER A 215 27.66 -19.88 -7.34
N CYS A 216 27.50 -20.54 -8.48
CA CYS A 216 26.48 -21.56 -8.63
C CYS A 216 27.01 -22.73 -9.45
N GLU A 217 26.42 -23.90 -9.22
CA GLU A 217 26.62 -25.06 -10.08
C GLU A 217 25.80 -24.92 -11.37
N ILE A 218 26.03 -25.82 -12.33
CA ILE A 218 25.37 -25.77 -13.64
C ILE A 218 23.83 -25.81 -13.54
N GLY A 219 23.28 -26.43 -12.49
CA GLY A 219 21.83 -26.52 -12.27
C GLY A 219 21.18 -25.22 -11.83
N ASP A 220 21.96 -24.27 -11.32
CA ASP A 220 21.50 -22.99 -10.79
C ASP A 220 21.99 -21.81 -11.66
N CYS A 221 22.60 -22.11 -12.81
CA CYS A 221 22.97 -21.13 -13.82
C CYS A 221 21.84 -20.96 -14.83
N GLN A 222 21.21 -19.77 -14.86
CA GLN A 222 20.01 -19.51 -15.66
C GLN A 222 20.17 -19.88 -17.15
N PRO A 223 21.19 -19.37 -17.88
CA PRO A 223 21.42 -19.77 -19.27
C PRO A 223 21.55 -21.28 -19.51
N ASN A 224 22.09 -22.03 -18.54
CA ASN A 224 22.28 -23.47 -18.68
C ASN A 224 20.95 -24.23 -18.64
N PHE A 225 20.11 -23.98 -17.64
CA PHE A 225 18.85 -24.73 -17.49
C PHE A 225 17.69 -24.14 -18.31
N GLU A 226 17.73 -22.85 -18.66
CA GLU A 226 16.79 -22.24 -19.61
C GLU A 226 17.08 -22.65 -21.06
N GLY A 227 18.24 -23.26 -21.29
CA GLY A 227 18.60 -23.83 -22.59
C GLY A 227 19.09 -22.81 -23.61
N ASP A 228 19.80 -21.77 -23.17
CA ASP A 228 20.41 -20.79 -24.06
C ASP A 228 21.42 -21.49 -25.01
N GLU A 229 21.21 -21.35 -26.32
CA GLU A 229 21.99 -22.09 -27.32
C GLU A 229 23.49 -21.75 -27.26
N ALA A 230 23.83 -20.49 -27.01
CA ALA A 230 25.21 -20.05 -26.94
C ALA A 230 25.89 -20.64 -25.70
N CYS A 231 25.20 -20.65 -24.56
CA CYS A 231 25.64 -21.28 -23.34
C CYS A 231 25.81 -22.81 -23.51
N LEU A 232 24.79 -23.49 -24.02
CA LEU A 232 24.82 -24.93 -24.23
C LEU A 232 25.94 -25.36 -25.19
N SER A 233 26.28 -24.53 -26.18
CA SER A 233 27.38 -24.80 -27.11
C SER A 233 28.76 -24.88 -26.44
N MET A 234 28.92 -24.30 -25.25
CA MET A 234 30.16 -24.32 -24.48
C MET A 234 30.36 -25.63 -23.72
N GLY A 235 29.29 -26.40 -23.48
CA GLY A 235 29.34 -27.69 -22.78
C GLY A 235 29.84 -27.60 -21.32
N THR A 236 29.73 -26.43 -20.69
CA THR A 236 30.20 -26.15 -19.32
C THR A 236 29.20 -25.26 -18.57
N ASN A 237 29.47 -24.99 -17.29
CA ASN A 237 28.75 -23.99 -16.51
C ASN A 237 29.04 -22.59 -17.04
N CYS A 238 28.03 -21.94 -17.61
CA CYS A 238 28.09 -20.63 -18.23
C CYS A 238 28.16 -19.48 -17.24
N CYS A 239 27.84 -19.75 -15.97
CA CYS A 239 27.89 -18.80 -14.88
C CYS A 239 29.17 -18.95 -14.04
N ALA A 240 30.09 -19.85 -14.41
CA ALA A 240 31.38 -19.95 -13.74
C ALA A 240 32.16 -18.62 -13.87
N PRO A 241 33.01 -18.25 -12.89
CA PRO A 241 33.77 -17.00 -12.95
C PRO A 241 34.57 -16.84 -14.25
N GLY A 242 34.42 -15.68 -14.90
CA GLY A 242 35.09 -15.35 -16.15
C GLY A 242 34.43 -15.90 -17.43
N GLN A 243 33.28 -16.57 -17.31
CA GLN A 243 32.41 -16.90 -18.44
C GLN A 243 31.51 -15.72 -18.82
N LEU A 244 30.91 -15.77 -20.01
CA LEU A 244 30.11 -14.67 -20.57
C LEU A 244 28.93 -14.25 -19.67
N TRP A 245 28.33 -15.19 -18.93
CA TRP A 245 27.20 -14.95 -18.03
C TRP A 245 27.59 -15.02 -16.55
N GLY A 246 28.85 -15.32 -16.25
CA GLY A 246 29.29 -15.65 -14.90
C GLY A 246 29.97 -14.49 -14.18
N PRO A 247 29.62 -14.22 -12.90
CA PRO A 247 28.64 -14.95 -12.05
C PRO A 247 27.22 -14.35 -12.06
N THR A 248 27.01 -13.25 -12.77
CA THR A 248 25.81 -12.41 -12.71
C THR A 248 24.50 -13.18 -12.92
N PHE A 249 24.48 -14.26 -13.71
CA PHE A 249 23.29 -15.06 -14.02
C PHE A 249 23.11 -16.31 -13.15
N CYS A 250 23.89 -16.47 -12.08
CA CYS A 250 23.56 -17.43 -11.04
C CYS A 250 22.25 -17.04 -10.34
N VAL A 251 21.40 -18.03 -10.06
CA VAL A 251 20.19 -17.80 -9.27
C VAL A 251 20.57 -17.37 -7.85
N ASP A 252 20.18 -16.15 -7.48
CA ASP A 252 20.53 -15.50 -6.21
C ASP A 252 19.45 -15.73 -5.13
N GLU A 253 19.03 -17.00 -4.97
CA GLU A 253 18.00 -17.39 -4.00
C GLU A 253 18.40 -17.03 -2.55
N PRO A 254 19.60 -17.39 -2.03
CA PRO A 254 19.89 -17.19 -0.61
C PRO A 254 19.89 -15.72 -0.19
N ALA A 255 20.43 -14.83 -1.02
CA ALA A 255 20.42 -13.39 -0.72
C ALA A 255 19.00 -12.83 -0.81
N THR A 256 18.24 -13.22 -1.83
CA THR A 256 16.85 -12.79 -2.00
C THR A 256 15.97 -13.22 -0.83
N VAL A 257 16.10 -14.47 -0.37
CA VAL A 257 15.41 -14.97 0.82
C VAL A 257 15.79 -14.16 2.06
N ALA A 258 17.08 -13.91 2.27
CA ALA A 258 17.53 -13.11 3.41
C ALA A 258 16.98 -11.66 3.40
N ALA A 259 16.90 -11.03 2.22
CA ALA A 259 16.31 -9.71 2.07
C ALA A 259 14.80 -9.70 2.39
N ILE A 260 14.08 -10.75 1.99
CA ILE A 260 12.66 -10.93 2.33
C ILE A 260 12.48 -11.17 3.83
N GLU A 261 13.30 -12.01 4.45
CA GLU A 261 13.27 -12.26 5.91
C GLU A 261 13.52 -10.97 6.70
N ALA A 262 14.39 -10.07 6.21
CA ALA A 262 14.64 -8.78 6.84
C ALA A 262 13.38 -7.88 6.85
N LEU A 263 12.63 -7.84 5.74
CA LEU A 263 11.33 -7.16 5.71
C LEU A 263 10.33 -7.82 6.67
N ARG A 264 10.29 -9.16 6.68
CA ARG A 264 9.39 -9.92 7.55
C ARG A 264 9.65 -9.72 9.04
N ALA A 265 10.92 -9.63 9.43
CA ALA A 265 11.34 -9.31 10.78
C ALA A 265 10.90 -7.90 11.21
N GLY A 266 10.76 -6.98 10.25
CA GLY A 266 10.19 -5.65 10.45
C GLY A 266 8.66 -5.58 10.43
N GLY A 267 7.97 -6.73 10.36
CA GLY A 267 6.50 -6.80 10.37
C GLY A 267 5.83 -6.64 9.00
N ILE A 268 6.62 -6.59 7.92
CA ILE A 268 6.15 -6.47 6.54
C ILE A 268 6.03 -7.85 5.93
N GLU A 269 4.82 -8.19 5.50
CA GLU A 269 4.54 -9.43 4.80
C GLU A 269 4.82 -9.29 3.29
N VAL A 270 5.41 -10.32 2.68
CA VAL A 270 5.80 -10.30 1.27
C VAL A 270 5.04 -11.39 0.52
N PHE A 271 4.18 -10.96 -0.40
CA PHE A 271 3.49 -11.81 -1.35
C PHE A 271 4.33 -11.95 -2.62
N VAL A 272 4.57 -13.19 -3.05
CA VAL A 272 5.31 -13.50 -4.27
C VAL A 272 4.34 -13.94 -5.35
N VAL A 273 4.31 -13.22 -6.47
CA VAL A 273 3.46 -13.48 -7.63
C VAL A 273 4.33 -13.93 -8.79
N GLY A 274 4.16 -15.19 -9.18
CA GLY A 274 4.89 -15.79 -10.30
C GLY A 274 4.13 -15.57 -11.61
N ILE A 275 4.72 -14.82 -12.53
CA ILE A 275 4.19 -14.51 -13.85
C ILE A 275 4.52 -15.66 -14.82
N PRO A 276 3.69 -15.95 -15.85
CA PRO A 276 3.98 -17.02 -16.82
C PRO A 276 5.40 -16.92 -17.38
N GLY A 277 6.14 -18.03 -17.37
CA GLY A 277 7.58 -18.07 -17.63
C GLY A 277 8.43 -18.37 -16.39
N SER A 278 7.86 -18.22 -15.18
CA SER A 278 8.54 -18.49 -13.92
C SER A 278 8.55 -19.95 -13.49
N GLU A 279 8.03 -20.89 -14.30
CA GLU A 279 7.80 -22.27 -13.89
C GLU A 279 9.09 -23.01 -13.52
N ALA A 280 10.20 -22.69 -14.20
CA ALA A 280 11.53 -23.22 -13.89
C ALA A 280 12.03 -22.77 -12.50
N TYR A 281 11.48 -21.69 -11.96
CA TYR A 281 11.85 -21.06 -10.70
C TYR A 281 10.89 -21.35 -9.56
N ALA A 282 9.93 -22.28 -9.74
CA ALA A 282 8.89 -22.54 -8.75
C ALA A 282 9.43 -22.82 -7.33
N GLY A 283 10.54 -23.56 -7.22
CA GLY A 283 11.19 -23.81 -5.92
C GLY A 283 11.75 -22.56 -5.26
N VAL A 284 12.36 -21.67 -6.05
CA VAL A 284 12.90 -20.38 -5.59
C VAL A 284 11.76 -19.47 -5.13
N LEU A 285 10.68 -19.38 -5.92
CA LEU A 285 9.51 -18.58 -5.59
C LEU A 285 8.78 -19.10 -4.34
N ASP A 286 8.72 -20.42 -4.15
CA ASP A 286 8.20 -21.03 -2.92
C ASP A 286 9.05 -20.65 -1.70
N ALA A 287 10.38 -20.72 -1.81
CA ALA A 287 11.27 -20.30 -0.73
C ALA A 287 11.08 -18.82 -0.36
N MET A 288 10.94 -17.95 -1.36
CA MET A 288 10.65 -16.53 -1.18
C MET A 288 9.29 -16.31 -0.50
N ALA A 289 8.23 -17.02 -0.91
CA ALA A 289 6.90 -16.89 -0.32
C ALA A 289 6.87 -17.37 1.15
N ILE A 290 7.58 -18.47 1.45
CA ILE A 290 7.74 -18.99 2.82
C ILE A 290 8.46 -17.97 3.70
N ALA A 291 9.56 -17.40 3.22
CA ALA A 291 10.30 -16.36 3.92
C ALA A 291 9.46 -15.09 4.14
N GLY A 292 8.61 -14.75 3.16
CA GLY A 292 7.71 -13.60 3.20
C GLY A 292 6.55 -13.73 4.19
N GLY A 293 6.26 -14.96 4.65
CA GLY A 293 5.19 -15.24 5.61
C GLY A 293 3.77 -15.16 5.04
N SER A 294 3.62 -15.09 3.71
CA SER A 294 2.34 -14.95 3.01
C SER A 294 2.16 -16.06 1.99
N THR A 295 2.18 -17.31 2.47
CA THR A 295 2.07 -18.51 1.64
C THR A 295 0.64 -18.91 1.38
N LYS A 296 0.37 -19.50 0.21
CA LYS A 296 -0.83 -20.31 0.00
C LYS A 296 -0.82 -21.55 0.90
N ASP A 297 -2.00 -22.11 1.20
CA ASP A 297 -2.13 -23.30 2.06
C ASP A 297 -1.46 -24.57 1.50
N LYS A 298 -1.22 -24.60 0.19
CA LYS A 298 -0.67 -25.75 -0.54
C LYS A 298 0.23 -25.28 -1.66
N ALA A 299 1.23 -26.10 -2.00
CA ALA A 299 2.15 -25.84 -3.09
C ALA A 299 1.42 -25.68 -4.46
N PRO A 300 1.90 -24.79 -5.35
CA PRO A 300 2.95 -23.80 -5.08
C PRO A 300 2.51 -22.80 -4.00
N PHE A 301 3.42 -22.50 -3.08
CA PHE A 301 3.21 -21.62 -1.93
C PHE A 301 3.23 -20.13 -2.34
N TYR A 302 3.89 -19.79 -3.45
CA TYR A 302 3.71 -18.50 -4.11
C TYR A 302 2.36 -18.43 -4.84
N TYR A 303 2.03 -17.26 -5.39
CA TYR A 303 0.82 -17.03 -6.17
C TYR A 303 1.12 -17.17 -7.68
N PRO A 304 0.91 -18.36 -8.29
CA PRO A 304 1.13 -18.54 -9.71
C PRO A 304 0.02 -17.87 -10.52
N VAL A 305 0.43 -17.24 -11.61
CA VAL A 305 -0.46 -16.77 -12.65
C VAL A 305 -0.29 -17.71 -13.81
N SER A 306 -1.23 -18.65 -13.99
CA SER A 306 -1.19 -19.61 -15.09
C SER A 306 -1.51 -18.98 -16.43
N GLU A 307 -2.42 -17.99 -16.42
CA GLU A 307 -2.80 -17.21 -17.59
C GLU A 307 -2.85 -15.73 -17.19
N LEU A 308 -2.31 -14.85 -18.02
CA LEU A 308 -2.28 -13.42 -17.69
C LEU A 308 -3.66 -12.79 -17.51
N GLY A 309 -4.72 -13.41 -18.05
CA GLY A 309 -6.10 -13.00 -17.82
C GLY A 309 -6.55 -13.12 -16.35
N SER A 310 -5.97 -14.05 -15.59
CA SER A 310 -6.32 -14.28 -14.18
C SER A 310 -5.48 -13.45 -13.19
N LEU A 311 -4.55 -12.63 -13.67
CA LEU A 311 -3.67 -11.85 -12.79
C LEU A 311 -4.46 -10.88 -11.90
N GLY A 312 -5.53 -10.29 -12.43
CA GLY A 312 -6.41 -9.42 -11.64
C GLY A 312 -7.05 -10.15 -10.46
N ASP A 313 -7.42 -11.42 -10.65
CA ASP A 313 -8.03 -12.25 -9.60
C ASP A 313 -7.01 -12.63 -8.52
N VAL A 314 -5.78 -12.98 -8.92
CA VAL A 314 -4.68 -13.26 -7.98
C VAL A 314 -4.34 -12.03 -7.15
N LEU A 315 -4.24 -10.86 -7.78
CA LEU A 315 -4.00 -9.61 -7.07
C LEU A 315 -5.17 -9.23 -6.14
N ALA A 316 -6.42 -9.52 -6.54
CA ALA A 316 -7.58 -9.32 -5.70
C ALA A 316 -7.62 -10.29 -4.50
N GLU A 317 -7.18 -11.54 -4.66
CA GLU A 317 -7.01 -12.51 -3.56
C GLU A 317 -6.02 -11.98 -2.51
N ILE A 318 -4.88 -11.44 -2.96
CA ILE A 318 -3.88 -10.83 -2.07
C ILE A 318 -4.45 -9.59 -1.37
N ALA A 319 -5.13 -8.71 -2.10
CA ALA A 319 -5.74 -7.51 -1.54
C ALA A 319 -6.82 -7.82 -0.51
N ALA A 320 -7.59 -8.91 -0.71
CA ALA A 320 -8.59 -9.35 0.25
C ALA A 320 -7.98 -9.76 1.59
N VAL A 321 -6.76 -10.31 1.60
CA VAL A 321 -6.02 -10.59 2.85
C VAL A 321 -5.59 -9.30 3.54
N ALA A 322 -5.29 -8.25 2.78
CA ALA A 322 -4.82 -6.98 3.31
C ALA A 322 -5.94 -6.13 3.92
N VAL A 323 -7.12 -6.08 3.28
CA VAL A 323 -8.25 -5.26 3.71
C VAL A 323 -8.98 -5.92 4.89
N THR A 324 -9.09 -5.20 6.00
CA THR A 324 -9.80 -5.67 7.20
C THR A 324 -11.31 -5.49 7.04
N CYS A 325 -12.08 -6.39 7.65
CA CYS A 325 -13.54 -6.27 7.76
C CYS A 325 -13.98 -5.69 9.10
N GLU A 326 -13.06 -5.10 9.85
CA GLU A 326 -13.30 -4.53 11.17
C GLU A 326 -12.96 -3.04 11.13
N PHE A 327 -13.90 -2.23 11.60
CA PHE A 327 -13.84 -0.78 11.58
C PHE A 327 -13.93 -0.24 12.99
N GLU A 328 -12.97 0.58 13.39
CA GLU A 328 -13.03 1.32 14.64
C GLU A 328 -13.89 2.58 14.45
N ILE A 329 -14.72 2.88 15.44
CA ILE A 329 -15.62 4.02 15.43
C ILE A 329 -15.06 5.08 16.38
N VAL A 330 -14.83 6.30 15.88
CA VAL A 330 -14.23 7.41 16.64
C VAL A 330 -15.08 7.77 17.86
N ASP A 331 -16.39 7.89 17.66
CA ASP A 331 -17.37 8.22 18.69
C ASP A 331 -18.44 7.11 18.71
N PRO A 332 -18.23 6.00 19.45
CA PRO A 332 -19.22 4.94 19.50
C PRO A 332 -20.54 5.46 20.13
N PRO A 333 -21.71 5.00 19.67
CA PRO A 333 -22.99 5.42 20.20
C PRO A 333 -23.20 4.92 21.64
N ASP A 334 -23.87 5.74 22.45
CA ASP A 334 -24.13 5.46 23.87
C ASP A 334 -25.19 4.35 24.08
N GLU A 335 -26.06 4.13 23.10
CA GLU A 335 -27.18 3.19 23.18
C GLU A 335 -26.96 1.94 22.30
N GLU A 336 -26.82 0.77 22.92
CA GLU A 336 -26.79 -0.51 22.23
C GLU A 336 -28.10 -0.74 21.46
N GLY A 337 -28.00 -1.21 20.21
CA GLY A 337 -29.17 -1.53 19.38
C GLY A 337 -29.81 -0.34 18.67
N MET A 338 -29.12 0.81 18.61
CA MET A 338 -29.54 2.01 17.87
C MET A 338 -28.62 2.34 16.68
N THR A 339 -27.85 1.36 16.20
CA THR A 339 -26.84 1.53 15.15
C THR A 339 -27.14 0.65 13.96
N ASN A 340 -26.98 1.20 12.76
CA ASN A 340 -27.08 0.48 11.50
C ASN A 340 -25.82 0.69 10.66
N VAL A 341 -25.45 -0.37 9.94
CA VAL A 341 -24.28 -0.38 9.05
C VAL A 341 -24.78 -0.50 7.63
N TYR A 342 -24.25 0.34 6.75
CA TYR A 342 -24.63 0.40 5.35
C TYR A 342 -23.43 0.19 4.45
N LEU A 343 -23.61 -0.58 3.37
CA LEU A 343 -22.68 -0.68 2.26
C LEU A 343 -23.36 -0.11 1.00
N ASP A 344 -22.81 0.96 0.43
CA ASP A 344 -23.38 1.60 -0.77
C ASP A 344 -24.90 1.85 -0.67
N ASP A 345 -25.34 2.49 0.42
CA ASP A 345 -26.74 2.76 0.77
C ASP A 345 -27.60 1.52 1.12
N GLU A 346 -27.06 0.30 1.09
CA GLU A 346 -27.75 -0.94 1.49
C GLU A 346 -27.52 -1.26 2.97
N VAL A 347 -28.60 -1.37 3.76
CA VAL A 347 -28.51 -1.72 5.19
C VAL A 347 -28.16 -3.19 5.38
N LEU A 348 -27.17 -3.45 6.24
CA LEU A 348 -26.78 -4.80 6.64
C LEU A 348 -27.48 -5.22 7.94
N PRO A 349 -28.08 -6.41 8.02
CA PRO A 349 -28.71 -6.88 9.24
C PRO A 349 -27.68 -7.26 10.32
N TYR A 350 -27.99 -6.94 11.56
CA TYR A 350 -27.17 -7.26 12.74
C TYR A 350 -27.28 -8.73 13.14
N ASN A 351 -26.15 -9.34 13.52
CA ASN A 351 -26.03 -10.77 13.85
C ASN A 351 -26.45 -11.72 12.70
N ASP A 352 -26.45 -11.22 11.46
CA ASP A 352 -26.61 -12.06 10.28
C ASP A 352 -25.26 -12.66 9.83
N PRO A 353 -25.21 -13.92 9.36
CA PRO A 353 -23.99 -14.51 8.82
C PRO A 353 -23.34 -13.71 7.67
N ASP A 354 -24.15 -13.00 6.88
CA ASP A 354 -23.73 -12.15 5.77
C ASP A 354 -23.87 -10.64 6.08
N GLY A 355 -24.07 -10.28 7.35
CA GLY A 355 -24.28 -8.90 7.82
C GLY A 355 -23.13 -8.36 8.65
N TRP A 356 -23.41 -7.92 9.88
CA TRP A 356 -22.39 -7.35 10.77
C TRP A 356 -22.62 -7.67 12.25
N ILE A 357 -21.55 -7.55 13.05
CA ILE A 357 -21.59 -7.69 14.50
C ILE A 357 -20.85 -6.55 15.20
N TRP A 358 -21.28 -6.25 16.42
CA TRP A 358 -20.59 -5.32 17.30
C TRP A 358 -19.42 -6.02 17.99
N LYS A 359 -18.28 -5.34 18.03
CA LYS A 359 -17.06 -5.73 18.71
C LYS A 359 -16.78 -4.70 19.80
N PRO A 360 -17.16 -4.98 21.07
CA PRO A 360 -16.89 -4.07 22.17
C PRO A 360 -15.39 -3.74 22.27
N PRO A 361 -15.02 -2.49 22.61
CA PRO A 361 -15.91 -1.40 23.03
C PRO A 361 -16.47 -0.55 21.87
N SER A 362 -15.78 -0.44 20.74
CA SER A 362 -16.03 0.61 19.75
C SER A 362 -15.84 0.17 18.29
N SER A 363 -15.91 -1.13 18.00
CA SER A 363 -15.66 -1.64 16.65
C SER A 363 -16.87 -2.35 16.06
N VAL A 364 -17.01 -2.27 14.74
CA VAL A 364 -17.97 -3.04 13.94
C VAL A 364 -17.21 -4.01 13.07
N ARG A 365 -17.69 -5.25 12.97
CA ARG A 365 -17.12 -6.26 12.07
C ARG A 365 -18.16 -6.75 11.07
N LEU A 366 -17.83 -6.65 9.79
CA LEU A 366 -18.60 -7.25 8.70
C LEU A 366 -18.37 -8.77 8.66
N LEU A 367 -19.41 -9.52 8.31
CA LEU A 367 -19.42 -10.98 8.24
C LEU A 367 -19.75 -11.46 6.82
N GLY A 368 -19.37 -12.71 6.52
CA GLY A 368 -19.74 -13.42 5.30
C GLY A 368 -19.61 -12.59 4.03
N LYS A 369 -20.67 -12.59 3.22
CA LYS A 369 -20.68 -11.89 1.93
C LYS A 369 -20.47 -10.38 2.02
N ALA A 370 -20.87 -9.72 3.12
CA ALA A 370 -20.62 -8.29 3.29
C ALA A 370 -19.11 -8.00 3.37
N CYS A 371 -18.38 -8.81 4.14
CA CYS A 371 -16.93 -8.74 4.22
C CYS A 371 -16.27 -9.09 2.88
N GLU A 372 -16.74 -10.13 2.20
CA GLU A 372 -16.21 -10.54 0.88
C GLU A 372 -16.40 -9.44 -0.19
N ARG A 373 -17.56 -8.75 -0.20
CA ARG A 373 -17.82 -7.61 -1.10
C ARG A 373 -16.84 -6.46 -0.85
N LEU A 374 -16.60 -6.12 0.42
CA LEU A 374 -15.65 -5.08 0.82
C LEU A 374 -14.23 -5.43 0.38
N GLN A 375 -13.75 -6.62 0.78
CA GLN A 375 -12.41 -7.12 0.43
C GLN A 375 -12.20 -7.23 -1.08
N GLY A 376 -13.26 -7.55 -1.81
CA GLY A 376 -13.27 -7.59 -3.26
C GLY A 376 -13.26 -6.22 -3.94
N GLY A 377 -13.29 -5.10 -3.22
CA GLY A 377 -13.37 -3.74 -3.79
C GLY A 377 -14.69 -3.50 -4.54
N GLN A 378 -15.77 -4.16 -4.11
CA GLN A 378 -17.11 -3.97 -4.67
C GLN A 378 -17.94 -2.94 -3.88
N VAL A 379 -17.39 -2.46 -2.76
CA VAL A 379 -18.00 -1.46 -1.88
C VAL A 379 -17.32 -0.13 -2.11
N LYS A 380 -18.09 0.92 -2.41
CA LYS A 380 -17.59 2.29 -2.53
C LYS A 380 -17.59 3.02 -1.20
N GLN A 381 -18.57 2.71 -0.36
CA GLN A 381 -18.75 3.39 0.91
C GLN A 381 -19.26 2.45 2.00
N VAL A 382 -18.64 2.58 3.17
CA VAL A 382 -19.15 2.03 4.44
C VAL A 382 -19.65 3.20 5.27
N GLN A 383 -20.89 3.12 5.73
CA GLN A 383 -21.47 4.11 6.64
C GLN A 383 -22.00 3.43 7.89
N ILE A 384 -21.74 4.05 9.05
CA ILE A 384 -22.23 3.59 10.34
C ILE A 384 -23.09 4.74 10.88
N VAL A 385 -24.38 4.51 11.05
CA VAL A 385 -25.35 5.55 11.41
C VAL A 385 -26.08 5.13 12.68
N SER A 386 -26.30 6.07 13.59
CA SER A 386 -27.08 5.85 14.80
C SER A 386 -28.30 6.78 14.90
N GLY A 387 -29.27 6.36 15.72
CA GLY A 387 -30.50 7.11 15.99
C GLY A 387 -31.78 6.39 15.54
N CYS A 388 -31.68 5.12 15.13
CA CYS A 388 -32.80 4.25 14.80
C CYS A 388 -32.52 2.82 15.28
N PRO A 389 -33.57 2.02 15.59
CA PRO A 389 -33.39 0.63 15.98
C PRO A 389 -32.55 -0.14 14.96
N THR A 390 -31.62 -0.94 15.45
CA THR A 390 -30.78 -1.82 14.63
C THR A 390 -31.64 -2.82 13.87
N GLU A 391 -31.45 -2.88 12.55
CA GLU A 391 -32.09 -3.86 11.68
C GLU A 391 -31.55 -5.26 11.99
N VAL A 392 -32.46 -6.21 12.19
CA VAL A 392 -32.16 -7.62 12.48
C VAL A 392 -32.75 -8.52 11.40
N PRO A 393 -32.21 -9.72 11.18
CA PRO A 393 -32.78 -10.69 10.25
C PRO A 393 -34.28 -10.91 10.48
N LYS A 394 -35.04 -10.97 9.39
CA LYS A 394 -36.49 -11.22 9.43
C LYS A 394 -36.84 -12.68 9.64
#